data_AF-A0A5E5A7D2-F1
#
_entry.id   AF-A0A5E5A7D2-F1
#
_cell.length_a   1.000
_cell.length_b   1.000
_cell.length_c   1.000
_cell.angle_alpha   90.00
_cell.angle_beta   90.00
_cell.angle_gamma   90.00
#
_symmetry.space_group_name_H-M   'P 1'
#
loop_
_entity.id
_entity.type
_entity.pdbx_description
1 polymer ?
#
loop_
_entity_poly.entity_id
_entity_poly.type
_entity_poly.pdbx_seq_one_letter_code
_entity_poly.pdbx_strand_id
1 'polypeptide(L)'
;MTDTKAETAKKGGPLQGVKVIELSHIMSGPVCGMMLADMGADVIKVEKMEGDDARRFAPILSHGESASFMMLNRNKRGIALNLKTEGGKAVLRKMLASAEVVTENYRKGTMEKLGLGYDTLREANPGLIYCSISGYGRTGPYADKGGFDLIAQGLSGLMSVTGEPGQAPIKAGSPIADINAGILAALGISAAYAHRLRTGQGQIVDTSLLEAGFQQMYWAAANFFASGENPPKFGSANPTSTPYQAFRTQDGWINIGAANQANYERLLQVLDAPEIAGDPRFATNAGRTANRGELVERLTAYLMRDTTQRWVERLDAVGLPVGPVLPISEAVTHPQIVAREMVVETQHPLDGPTRSIGLPIRFSETPKCTGGPAPRLGEHTSEVLAEYGFDAEYVRDLIAQGAVHALEEGATVTA
;
A
#
# COMPACT_ATOMS: atom_id res chain seq x y z
N MET A 1 2.63 -38.80 -2.48
CA MET A 1 3.39 -38.33 -3.66
C MET A 1 2.47 -37.46 -4.48
N THR A 2 2.39 -36.18 -4.14
CA THR A 2 1.70 -35.16 -4.95
C THR A 2 2.80 -34.37 -5.63
N ASP A 3 2.80 -34.49 -6.95
CA ASP A 3 3.78 -33.94 -7.88
C ASP A 3 3.57 -32.41 -7.94
N THR A 4 4.25 -31.67 -7.05
CA THR A 4 4.25 -30.20 -7.05
C THR A 4 5.13 -29.73 -8.21
N LYS A 5 4.63 -29.85 -9.45
CA LYS A 5 5.19 -29.11 -10.57
C LYS A 5 5.08 -27.63 -10.23
N ALA A 6 6.23 -26.96 -10.11
CA ALA A 6 6.31 -25.51 -10.06
C ALA A 6 5.56 -24.96 -11.28
N GLU A 7 4.35 -24.46 -11.07
CA GLU A 7 3.59 -23.76 -12.09
C GLU A 7 4.38 -22.50 -12.44
N THR A 8 5.05 -22.52 -13.58
CA THR A 8 5.72 -21.35 -14.14
C THR A 8 4.76 -20.17 -14.16
N ALA A 9 5.16 -19.04 -13.55
CA ALA A 9 4.36 -17.83 -13.44
C ALA A 9 3.66 -17.50 -14.77
N LYS A 10 2.33 -17.52 -14.77
CA LYS A 10 1.54 -17.15 -15.95
C LYS A 10 1.57 -15.63 -16.08
N LYS A 11 2.45 -15.10 -16.95
CA LYS A 11 2.48 -13.67 -17.30
C LYS A 11 1.12 -13.29 -17.91
N GLY A 12 0.32 -12.58 -17.13
CA GLY A 12 -1.01 -12.09 -17.49
C GLY A 12 -1.33 -10.83 -16.68
N GLY A 13 -2.45 -10.19 -17.01
CA GLY A 13 -2.88 -8.94 -16.38
C GLY A 13 -2.98 -7.79 -17.39
N PRO A 14 -3.68 -6.71 -17.04
CA PRO A 14 -3.97 -5.60 -17.95
C PRO A 14 -2.75 -4.78 -18.38
N LEU A 15 -1.61 -4.89 -17.67
CA LEU A 15 -0.36 -4.18 -17.99
C LEU A 15 0.70 -5.11 -18.61
N GLN A 16 0.30 -6.26 -19.16
CA GLN A 16 1.21 -7.15 -19.87
C GLN A 16 1.94 -6.39 -21.00
N GLY A 17 3.27 -6.51 -21.02
CA GLY A 17 4.13 -5.85 -22.01
C GLY A 17 4.57 -4.44 -21.64
N VAL A 18 4.11 -3.87 -20.53
CA VAL A 18 4.59 -2.59 -20.00
C VAL A 18 5.89 -2.81 -19.22
N LYS A 19 6.98 -2.14 -19.61
CA LYS A 19 8.25 -2.15 -18.87
C LYS A 19 8.34 -0.97 -17.92
N VAL A 20 8.58 -1.26 -16.64
CA VAL A 20 8.69 -0.27 -15.57
C VAL A 20 10.07 -0.34 -14.95
N ILE A 21 10.78 0.79 -14.93
CA ILE A 21 12.04 0.94 -14.20
C ILE A 21 11.74 1.61 -12.85
N GLU A 22 11.87 0.85 -11.76
CA GLU A 22 11.61 1.34 -10.41
C GLU A 22 12.92 1.77 -9.73
N LEU A 23 13.10 3.08 -9.57
CA LEU A 23 14.17 3.74 -8.81
C LEU A 23 13.62 4.23 -7.47
N SER A 24 13.07 3.32 -6.68
CA SER A 24 12.39 3.69 -5.44
C SER A 24 12.79 2.83 -4.25
N HIS A 25 12.63 3.39 -3.05
CA HIS A 25 12.96 2.72 -1.80
C HIS A 25 11.86 2.83 -0.73
N ILE A 26 11.96 1.99 0.28
CA ILE A 26 11.14 1.98 1.50
C ILE A 26 9.70 1.51 1.27
N MET A 27 8.75 2.38 0.88
CA MET A 27 7.33 1.99 0.86
C MET A 27 6.50 2.58 -0.27
N SER A 28 6.33 3.90 -0.37
CA SER A 28 5.40 4.50 -1.35
C SER A 28 5.69 4.12 -2.81
N GLY A 29 6.95 4.23 -3.25
CA GLY A 29 7.39 3.73 -4.55
C GLY A 29 7.29 2.21 -4.70
N PRO A 30 7.81 1.41 -3.77
CA PRO A 30 7.67 -0.04 -3.82
C PRO A 30 6.22 -0.54 -3.88
N VAL A 31 5.27 0.11 -3.20
CA VAL A 31 3.82 -0.17 -3.29
C VAL A 31 3.31 0.08 -4.71
N CYS A 32 3.68 1.22 -5.31
CA CYS A 32 3.33 1.53 -6.71
C CYS A 32 3.84 0.44 -7.66
N GLY A 33 5.14 0.14 -7.63
CA GLY A 33 5.72 -0.87 -8.51
C GLY A 33 5.19 -2.28 -8.25
N MET A 34 4.91 -2.65 -7.00
CA MET A 34 4.27 -3.93 -6.68
C MET A 34 2.88 -4.05 -7.29
N MET A 35 2.06 -3.00 -7.21
CA MET A 35 0.73 -3.00 -7.83
C MET A 35 0.81 -3.10 -9.36
N LEU A 36 1.78 -2.42 -9.98
CA LEU A 36 2.01 -2.52 -11.43
C LEU A 36 2.44 -3.95 -11.82
N ALA A 37 3.34 -4.56 -11.04
CA ALA A 37 3.80 -5.93 -11.24
C ALA A 37 2.66 -6.95 -11.10
N ASP A 38 1.81 -6.80 -10.07
CA ASP A 38 0.62 -7.63 -9.86
C ASP A 38 -0.40 -7.50 -11.00
N MET A 39 -0.43 -6.34 -11.66
CA MET A 39 -1.24 -6.09 -12.87
C MET A 39 -0.55 -6.55 -14.17
N GLY A 40 0.62 -7.19 -14.08
CA GLY A 40 1.30 -7.84 -15.21
C GLY A 40 2.41 -7.03 -15.87
N ALA A 41 2.77 -5.86 -15.33
CA ALA A 41 3.93 -5.10 -15.82
C ALA A 41 5.24 -5.83 -15.49
N ASP A 42 6.24 -5.69 -16.37
CA ASP A 42 7.62 -6.12 -16.08
C ASP A 42 8.32 -5.02 -15.29
N VAL A 43 8.41 -5.21 -13.97
CA VAL A 43 8.97 -4.22 -13.05
C VAL A 43 10.40 -4.60 -12.70
N ILE A 44 11.35 -3.78 -13.14
CA ILE A 44 12.77 -3.91 -12.81
C ILE A 44 13.08 -2.91 -11.70
N LYS A 45 13.31 -3.42 -10.49
CA LYS A 45 13.77 -2.64 -9.34
C LYS A 45 15.27 -2.41 -9.44
N VAL A 46 15.65 -1.15 -9.52
CA VAL A 46 17.04 -0.71 -9.57
C VAL A 46 17.44 -0.25 -8.17
N GLU A 47 18.35 -1.01 -7.56
CA GLU A 47 18.83 -0.74 -6.21
C GLU A 47 20.27 -0.18 -6.23
N LYS A 48 20.63 0.56 -5.18
CA LYS A 48 22.03 0.89 -4.90
C LYS A 48 22.78 -0.38 -4.47
N MET A 49 24.11 -0.30 -4.43
CA MET A 49 24.98 -1.44 -4.09
C MET A 49 24.71 -2.02 -2.70
N GLU A 50 24.21 -1.21 -1.77
CA GLU A 50 23.82 -1.64 -0.42
C GLU A 50 22.34 -2.08 -0.31
N GLY A 51 21.62 -2.08 -1.44
CA GLY A 51 20.20 -2.39 -1.54
C GLY A 51 19.26 -1.30 -1.05
N ASP A 52 17.96 -1.54 -1.22
CA ASP A 52 16.88 -0.77 -0.61
C ASP A 52 17.05 -0.69 0.92
N ASP A 53 16.75 0.46 1.52
CA ASP A 53 16.84 0.63 2.97
C ASP A 53 15.89 -0.30 3.73
N ALA A 54 14.77 -0.71 3.11
CA ALA A 54 13.84 -1.69 3.65
C ALA A 54 14.46 -3.09 3.85
N ARG A 55 15.56 -3.43 3.16
CA ARG A 55 16.28 -4.71 3.36
C ARG A 55 16.84 -4.86 4.78
N ARG A 56 16.99 -3.75 5.52
CA ARG A 56 17.51 -3.72 6.90
C ARG A 56 16.42 -3.52 7.95
N PHE A 57 15.14 -3.50 7.54
CA PHE A 57 14.03 -3.34 8.48
C PHE A 57 13.65 -4.67 9.11
N ALA A 58 13.43 -4.65 10.42
CA ALA A 58 12.95 -5.83 11.14
C ALA A 58 11.52 -6.23 10.69
N PRO A 59 11.13 -7.51 10.84
CA PRO A 59 11.99 -8.61 11.25
C PRO A 59 12.95 -9.05 10.13
N ILE A 60 14.21 -9.27 10.50
CA ILE A 60 15.20 -9.91 9.64
C ILE A 60 15.06 -11.42 9.84
N LEU A 61 14.85 -12.15 8.75
CA LEU A 61 14.69 -13.60 8.77
C LEU A 61 16.03 -14.31 8.97
N SER A 62 15.99 -15.60 9.26
CA SER A 62 17.20 -16.40 9.54
C SER A 62 18.22 -16.38 8.39
N HIS A 63 17.76 -16.20 7.16
CA HIS A 63 18.62 -16.10 5.97
C HIS A 63 19.02 -14.66 5.61
N GLY A 64 18.78 -13.69 6.49
CA GLY A 64 19.27 -12.32 6.37
C GLY A 64 18.41 -11.34 5.57
N GLU A 65 17.35 -11.80 4.89
CA GLU A 65 16.41 -10.88 4.22
C GLU A 65 15.38 -10.30 5.20
N SER A 66 14.91 -9.10 4.87
CA SER A 66 13.84 -8.42 5.60
C SER A 66 12.47 -8.87 5.12
N ALA A 67 11.62 -9.30 6.06
CA ALA A 67 10.21 -9.59 5.76
C ALA A 67 9.48 -8.36 5.21
N SER A 68 9.87 -7.16 5.67
CA SER A 68 9.30 -5.88 5.21
C SER A 68 9.67 -5.61 3.74
N PHE A 69 10.90 -5.92 3.33
CA PHE A 69 11.32 -5.80 1.93
C PHE A 69 10.55 -6.79 1.05
N MET A 70 10.47 -8.05 1.48
CA MET A 70 9.83 -9.11 0.70
C MET A 70 8.33 -8.84 0.47
N MET A 71 7.63 -8.33 1.50
CA MET A 71 6.21 -7.96 1.43
C MET A 71 5.88 -6.98 0.28
N LEU A 72 6.81 -6.10 -0.05
CA LEU A 72 6.60 -4.97 -0.97
C LEU A 72 7.25 -5.14 -2.36
N ASN A 73 7.99 -6.24 -2.58
CA ASN A 73 8.83 -6.37 -3.77
C ASN A 73 8.66 -7.69 -4.54
N ARG A 74 7.64 -8.49 -4.22
CA ARG A 74 7.26 -9.66 -5.05
C ARG A 74 7.01 -9.26 -6.51
N ASN A 75 7.11 -10.24 -7.41
CA ASN A 75 6.87 -10.10 -8.85
C ASN A 75 7.84 -9.14 -9.59
N LYS A 76 8.87 -8.62 -8.91
CA LYS A 76 9.86 -7.72 -9.50
C LYS A 76 11.14 -8.46 -9.85
N ARG A 77 11.87 -7.96 -10.85
CA ARG A 77 13.26 -8.33 -11.12
C ARG A 77 14.18 -7.31 -10.47
N GLY A 78 15.15 -7.76 -9.68
CA GLY A 78 16.05 -6.89 -8.93
C GLY A 78 17.43 -6.80 -9.56
N ILE A 79 17.90 -5.58 -9.83
CA ILE A 79 19.28 -5.29 -10.26
C ILE A 79 19.94 -4.30 -9.31
N ALA A 80 21.26 -4.33 -9.23
CA ALA A 80 22.03 -3.40 -8.40
C ALA A 80 23.00 -2.58 -9.25
N LEU A 81 22.82 -1.25 -9.24
CA LEU A 81 23.62 -0.30 -10.00
C LEU A 81 24.24 0.76 -9.08
N ASN A 82 25.51 1.09 -9.34
CA ASN A 82 26.18 2.22 -8.72
C ASN A 82 26.05 3.47 -9.60
N LEU A 83 25.01 4.27 -9.35
CA LEU A 83 24.74 5.50 -10.13
C LEU A 83 25.75 6.64 -9.88
N LYS A 84 26.77 6.43 -9.03
CA LYS A 84 27.92 7.34 -8.90
C LYS A 84 28.98 7.11 -9.98
N THR A 85 28.97 5.94 -10.63
CA THR A 85 29.89 5.59 -11.72
C THR A 85 29.28 5.94 -13.07
N GLU A 86 30.13 6.22 -14.08
CA GLU A 86 29.64 6.43 -15.45
C GLU A 86 29.05 5.15 -16.05
N GLY A 87 29.61 3.98 -15.73
CA GLY A 87 29.06 2.69 -16.16
C GLY A 87 27.63 2.46 -15.65
N GLY A 88 27.38 2.67 -14.35
CA GLY A 88 26.03 2.52 -13.78
C GLY A 88 25.01 3.50 -14.38
N LYS A 89 25.41 4.75 -14.62
CA LYS A 89 24.57 5.74 -15.33
C LYS A 89 24.32 5.35 -16.78
N ALA A 90 25.32 4.81 -17.48
CA ALA A 90 25.19 4.38 -18.87
C ALA A 90 24.20 3.21 -19.01
N VAL A 91 24.28 2.23 -18.11
CA VAL A 91 23.31 1.13 -18.02
C VAL A 91 21.89 1.67 -17.82
N LEU A 92 21.68 2.49 -16.80
CA LEU A 92 20.35 3.02 -16.49
C LEU A 92 19.79 3.88 -17.63
N ARG A 93 20.62 4.72 -18.26
CA ARG A 93 20.21 5.54 -19.40
C ARG A 93 19.76 4.68 -20.59
N LYS A 94 20.47 3.60 -20.90
CA LYS A 94 20.10 2.65 -21.97
C LYS A 94 18.74 2.01 -21.68
N MET A 95 18.51 1.63 -20.42
CA MET A 95 17.24 1.04 -20.01
C MET A 95 16.07 2.01 -20.16
N LEU A 96 16.23 3.25 -19.68
CA LEU A 96 15.21 4.29 -19.72
C LEU A 96 14.85 4.76 -21.14
N ALA A 97 15.78 4.63 -22.09
CA ALA A 97 15.54 4.96 -23.50
C ALA A 97 14.44 4.11 -24.16
N SER A 98 14.09 2.95 -23.57
CA SER A 98 13.05 2.05 -24.10
C SER A 98 12.02 1.61 -23.04
N ALA A 99 11.99 2.27 -21.89
CA ALA A 99 11.00 2.01 -20.85
C ALA A 99 9.66 2.69 -21.16
N GLU A 100 8.55 2.06 -20.79
CA GLU A 100 7.24 2.71 -20.80
C GLU A 100 7.09 3.65 -19.60
N VAL A 101 7.60 3.23 -18.44
CA VAL A 101 7.43 3.92 -17.16
C VAL A 101 8.75 3.94 -16.40
N VAL A 102 9.03 5.08 -15.77
CA VAL A 102 10.01 5.16 -14.67
C VAL A 102 9.30 5.65 -13.42
N THR A 103 9.58 5.04 -12.27
CA THR A 103 9.04 5.47 -10.98
C THR A 103 10.17 5.78 -10.02
N GLU A 104 10.15 6.94 -9.36
CA GLU A 104 11.16 7.32 -8.37
C GLU A 104 10.54 8.04 -7.17
N ASN A 105 11.20 7.93 -6.02
CA ASN A 105 10.83 8.66 -4.80
C ASN A 105 12.03 9.33 -4.13
N TYR A 106 12.99 9.78 -4.93
CA TYR A 106 14.14 10.52 -4.42
C TYR A 106 13.76 11.96 -4.07
N ARG A 107 14.67 12.63 -3.36
CA ARG A 107 14.54 14.08 -3.16
C ARG A 107 14.55 14.79 -4.52
N LYS A 108 13.68 15.78 -4.66
CA LYS A 108 13.61 16.65 -5.84
C LYS A 108 15.00 17.13 -6.27
N GLY A 109 15.28 17.08 -7.57
CA GLY A 109 16.57 17.47 -8.14
C GLY A 109 17.60 16.33 -8.19
N THR A 110 17.37 15.19 -7.53
CA THR A 110 18.33 14.06 -7.55
C THR A 110 18.48 13.49 -8.96
N MET A 111 17.37 13.20 -9.62
CA MET A 111 17.38 12.63 -10.98
C MET A 111 17.90 13.62 -12.01
N GLU A 112 17.58 14.91 -11.86
CA GLU A 112 18.12 15.98 -12.68
C GLU A 112 19.65 16.08 -12.55
N LYS A 113 20.20 16.00 -11.33
CA LYS A 113 21.67 15.98 -11.08
C LYS A 113 22.37 14.74 -11.66
N LEU A 114 21.65 13.64 -11.81
CA LEU A 114 22.15 12.42 -12.47
C LEU A 114 22.07 12.50 -14.00
N GLY A 115 21.48 13.58 -14.56
CA GLY A 115 21.20 13.69 -15.99
C GLY A 115 20.09 12.76 -16.47
N LEU A 116 19.17 12.40 -15.57
CA LEU A 116 18.06 11.47 -15.78
C LEU A 116 16.72 12.10 -15.38
N GLY A 117 16.65 13.43 -15.38
CA GLY A 117 15.40 14.17 -15.15
C GLY A 117 14.42 14.00 -16.32
N TYR A 118 13.14 14.27 -16.08
CA TYR A 118 12.08 14.10 -17.07
C TYR A 118 12.37 14.83 -18.39
N ASP A 119 12.76 16.11 -18.34
CA ASP A 119 13.01 16.91 -19.55
C ASP A 119 14.10 16.27 -20.43
N THR A 120 15.18 15.78 -19.81
CA THR A 120 16.27 15.06 -20.51
C THR A 120 15.80 13.72 -21.07
N LEU A 121 15.07 12.93 -20.28
CA LEU A 121 14.64 11.59 -20.71
C LEU A 121 13.59 11.65 -21.82
N ARG A 122 12.72 12.66 -21.81
CA ARG A 122 11.67 12.85 -22.82
C ARG A 122 12.24 13.09 -24.21
N GLU A 123 13.41 13.72 -24.34
CA GLU A 123 14.06 13.95 -25.63
C GLU A 123 14.40 12.61 -26.32
N ALA A 124 14.90 11.64 -25.56
CA ALA A 124 15.24 10.31 -26.08
C ALA A 124 14.02 9.36 -26.15
N ASN A 125 13.04 9.54 -25.27
CA ASN A 125 11.84 8.73 -25.18
C ASN A 125 10.59 9.60 -24.94
N PRO A 126 10.00 10.18 -26.00
CA PRO A 126 8.82 11.05 -25.89
C PRO A 126 7.58 10.33 -25.32
N GLY A 127 7.57 8.99 -25.38
CA GLY A 127 6.52 8.13 -24.85
C GLY A 127 6.66 7.82 -23.35
N LEU A 128 7.71 8.28 -22.67
CA LEU A 128 8.00 7.92 -21.28
C LEU A 128 6.99 8.51 -20.29
N ILE A 129 6.41 7.66 -19.46
CA ILE A 129 5.67 8.09 -18.26
C ILE A 129 6.65 8.21 -17.11
N TYR A 130 6.89 9.42 -16.63
CA TYR A 130 7.79 9.68 -15.51
C TYR A 130 6.97 9.90 -14.25
N CYS A 131 7.04 8.96 -13.30
CA CYS A 131 6.34 9.06 -12.04
C CYS A 131 7.27 9.44 -10.89
N SER A 132 6.93 10.51 -10.17
CA SER A 132 7.63 10.98 -8.98
C SER A 132 6.70 10.89 -7.78
N ILE A 133 7.16 10.30 -6.69
CA ILE A 133 6.45 10.27 -5.41
C ILE A 133 7.29 10.99 -4.37
N SER A 134 6.81 12.14 -3.91
CA SER A 134 7.58 13.02 -3.02
C SER A 134 6.92 13.21 -1.65
N GLY A 135 7.58 13.94 -0.74
CA GLY A 135 6.98 14.28 0.54
C GLY A 135 5.80 15.25 0.44
N TYR A 136 5.91 16.24 -0.45
CA TYR A 136 5.05 17.43 -0.48
C TYR A 136 4.61 17.91 -1.87
N GLY A 137 4.97 17.18 -2.93
CA GLY A 137 4.74 17.55 -4.33
C GLY A 137 5.98 18.20 -4.93
N ARG A 138 6.08 18.25 -6.27
CA ARG A 138 7.21 18.89 -6.96
C ARG A 138 7.15 20.42 -7.00
N THR A 139 6.02 20.99 -6.59
CA THR A 139 5.77 22.43 -6.58
C THR A 139 5.34 22.92 -5.19
N GLY A 140 5.27 24.23 -5.00
CA GLY A 140 4.88 24.83 -3.72
C GLY A 140 6.06 24.98 -2.72
N PRO A 141 5.77 25.55 -1.54
CA PRO A 141 6.81 26.01 -0.60
C PRO A 141 7.65 24.90 0.03
N TYR A 142 7.16 23.66 0.02
CA TYR A 142 7.83 22.50 0.63
C TYR A 142 8.40 21.51 -0.41
N ALA A 143 8.44 21.88 -1.69
CA ALA A 143 8.86 20.98 -2.77
C ALA A 143 10.27 20.40 -2.60
N ASP A 144 11.18 21.12 -1.93
CA ASP A 144 12.57 20.67 -1.72
C ASP A 144 12.77 19.92 -0.38
N LYS A 145 11.71 19.77 0.43
CA LYS A 145 11.77 19.07 1.72
C LYS A 145 11.62 17.55 1.52
N GLY A 146 12.41 16.78 2.28
CA GLY A 146 12.17 15.35 2.45
C GLY A 146 10.91 15.09 3.28
N GLY A 147 10.18 14.02 2.96
CA GLY A 147 8.98 13.62 3.67
C GLY A 147 9.07 12.21 4.25
N PHE A 148 8.33 11.99 5.33
CA PHE A 148 8.04 10.68 5.90
C PHE A 148 6.56 10.64 6.26
N ASP A 149 5.96 9.46 6.21
CA ASP A 149 4.54 9.25 6.47
C ASP A 149 4.06 9.90 7.78
N LEU A 150 4.78 9.71 8.90
CA LEU A 150 4.40 10.33 10.19
C LEU A 150 4.24 11.85 10.09
N ILE A 151 5.15 12.52 9.39
CA ILE A 151 5.10 13.98 9.21
C ILE A 151 3.94 14.37 8.30
N ALA A 152 3.70 13.60 7.24
CA ALA A 152 2.57 13.81 6.34
C ALA A 152 1.22 13.59 7.04
N GLN A 153 1.09 12.59 7.91
CA GLN A 153 -0.12 12.37 8.72
C GLN A 153 -0.40 13.54 9.67
N GLY A 154 0.65 14.11 10.28
CA GLY A 154 0.51 15.30 11.12
C GLY A 154 0.05 16.52 10.33
N LEU A 155 0.70 16.80 9.19
CA LEU A 155 0.43 17.98 8.37
C LEU A 155 -0.88 17.93 7.60
N SER A 156 -1.34 16.73 7.22
CA SER A 156 -2.63 16.55 6.53
C SER A 156 -3.85 16.74 7.43
N GLY A 157 -3.65 16.87 8.74
CA GLY A 157 -4.73 16.91 9.72
C GLY A 157 -5.22 15.52 10.16
N LEU A 158 -4.71 14.42 9.59
CA LEU A 158 -5.17 13.08 9.92
C LEU A 158 -5.00 12.75 11.41
N MET A 159 -3.87 13.16 12.01
CA MET A 159 -3.61 12.95 13.44
C MET A 159 -4.51 13.80 14.37
N SER A 160 -5.11 14.89 13.88
CA SER A 160 -5.97 15.74 14.72
C SER A 160 -7.31 15.08 15.00
N VAL A 161 -7.83 14.31 14.03
CA VAL A 161 -9.11 13.60 14.12
C VAL A 161 -8.99 12.14 14.56
N THR A 162 -7.76 11.59 14.59
CA THR A 162 -7.50 10.20 14.96
C THR A 162 -7.23 10.08 16.47
N GLY A 163 -7.87 9.11 17.11
CA GLY A 163 -7.67 8.74 18.52
C GLY A 163 -8.88 8.98 19.39
N GLU A 164 -8.69 8.83 20.70
CA GLU A 164 -9.74 9.03 21.69
C GLU A 164 -9.97 10.52 22.02
N PRO A 165 -11.20 10.94 22.35
CA PRO A 165 -11.50 12.29 22.81
C PRO A 165 -10.57 12.73 23.95
N GLY A 166 -10.06 13.97 23.86
CA GLY A 166 -9.21 14.56 24.90
C GLY A 166 -7.78 14.01 25.01
N GLN A 167 -7.42 12.97 24.24
CA GLN A 167 -6.08 12.39 24.26
C GLN A 167 -5.12 13.11 23.29
N ALA A 168 -3.81 12.84 23.43
CA ALA A 168 -2.78 13.34 22.51
C ALA A 168 -3.03 12.87 21.05
N PRO A 169 -2.55 13.59 20.01
CA PRO A 169 -2.61 13.13 18.63
C PRO A 169 -1.95 11.77 18.46
N ILE A 170 -2.61 10.85 17.75
CA ILE A 170 -2.05 9.56 17.40
C ILE A 170 -2.05 9.39 15.88
N LYS A 171 -1.07 8.65 15.37
CA LYS A 171 -1.01 8.29 13.95
C LYS A 171 -1.90 7.07 13.68
N ALA A 172 -2.31 6.90 12.43
CA ALA A 172 -2.87 5.63 11.98
C ALA A 172 -1.87 4.49 12.19
N GLY A 173 -2.38 3.28 12.47
CA GLY A 173 -1.54 2.10 12.69
C GLY A 173 -0.66 1.81 11.47
N SER A 174 -1.26 1.83 10.27
CA SER A 174 -0.57 1.72 9.00
C SER A 174 0.11 3.03 8.57
N PRO A 175 1.21 2.96 7.78
CA PRO A 175 1.75 4.09 7.01
C PRO A 175 0.80 4.52 5.88
N ILE A 176 -0.33 5.12 6.25
CA ILE A 176 -1.46 5.38 5.35
C ILE A 176 -1.13 6.36 4.23
N ALA A 177 -0.29 7.36 4.48
CA ALA A 177 0.12 8.32 3.46
C ALA A 177 1.10 7.67 2.47
N ASP A 178 2.03 6.85 2.94
CA ASP A 178 2.94 6.07 2.07
C ASP A 178 2.16 5.11 1.17
N ILE A 179 1.27 4.30 1.76
CA ILE A 179 0.47 3.31 1.01
C ILE A 179 -0.44 4.03 0.02
N ASN A 180 -1.15 5.07 0.44
CA ASN A 180 -2.07 5.78 -0.43
C ASN A 180 -1.33 6.53 -1.57
N ALA A 181 -0.16 7.12 -1.30
CA ALA A 181 0.65 7.74 -2.36
C ALA A 181 1.09 6.72 -3.41
N GLY A 182 1.47 5.50 -2.99
CA GLY A 182 1.79 4.41 -3.91
C GLY A 182 0.59 3.99 -4.77
N ILE A 183 -0.60 3.89 -4.18
CA ILE A 183 -1.85 3.59 -4.89
C ILE A 183 -2.19 4.70 -5.91
N LEU A 184 -2.10 5.97 -5.49
CA LEU A 184 -2.34 7.13 -6.36
C LEU A 184 -1.34 7.19 -7.51
N ALA A 185 -0.08 6.84 -7.27
CA ALA A 185 0.94 6.76 -8.31
C ALA A 185 0.60 5.67 -9.35
N ALA A 186 0.23 4.47 -8.91
CA ALA A 186 -0.18 3.40 -9.83
C ALA A 186 -1.44 3.77 -10.63
N LEU A 187 -2.41 4.45 -10.00
CA LEU A 187 -3.59 5.01 -10.66
C LEU A 187 -3.21 6.06 -11.71
N GLY A 188 -2.34 7.01 -11.35
CA GLY A 188 -1.87 8.07 -12.23
C GLY A 188 -1.08 7.53 -13.42
N ILE A 189 -0.23 6.52 -13.21
CA ILE A 189 0.49 5.82 -14.28
C ILE A 189 -0.49 5.13 -15.22
N SER A 190 -1.51 4.45 -14.69
CA SER A 190 -2.53 3.78 -15.51
C SER A 190 -3.32 4.78 -16.37
N ALA A 191 -3.65 5.96 -15.81
CA ALA A 191 -4.30 7.03 -16.55
C ALA A 191 -3.38 7.65 -17.63
N ALA A 192 -2.10 7.86 -17.31
CA ALA A 192 -1.09 8.34 -18.25
C ALA A 192 -0.81 7.32 -19.37
N TYR A 193 -0.88 6.02 -19.06
CA TYR A 193 -0.76 4.95 -20.04
C TYR A 193 -1.92 4.98 -21.03
N ALA A 194 -3.16 5.17 -20.57
CA ALA A 194 -4.31 5.38 -21.45
C ALA A 194 -4.16 6.64 -22.34
N HIS A 195 -3.53 7.70 -21.84
CA HIS A 195 -3.18 8.87 -22.66
C HIS A 195 -2.16 8.48 -23.75
N ARG A 196 -1.05 7.84 -23.36
CA ARG A 196 0.02 7.40 -24.26
C ARG A 196 -0.49 6.49 -25.37
N LEU A 197 -1.40 5.56 -25.08
CA LEU A 197 -1.98 4.68 -26.10
C LEU A 197 -2.73 5.44 -27.21
N ARG A 198 -3.27 6.63 -26.92
CA ARG A 198 -3.97 7.46 -27.91
C ARG A 198 -3.04 8.42 -28.65
N THR A 199 -2.01 8.93 -27.99
CA THR A 199 -1.20 10.05 -28.50
C THR A 199 0.22 9.66 -28.88
N GLY A 200 0.69 8.50 -28.42
CA GLY A 200 2.10 8.11 -28.45
C GLY A 200 2.99 8.91 -27.47
N GLN A 201 2.43 9.86 -26.71
CA GLN A 201 3.18 10.74 -25.82
C GLN A 201 3.04 10.31 -24.36
N GLY A 202 4.16 10.32 -23.65
CA GLY A 202 4.19 10.18 -22.21
C GLY A 202 3.97 11.52 -21.50
N GLN A 203 4.07 11.50 -20.17
CA GLN A 203 3.93 12.68 -19.34
C GLN A 203 4.52 12.45 -17.95
N ILE A 204 4.70 13.53 -17.19
CA ILE A 204 4.98 13.44 -15.77
C ILE A 204 3.70 13.10 -14.99
N VAL A 205 3.84 12.20 -14.02
CA VAL A 205 2.84 11.87 -12.99
C VAL A 205 3.47 12.20 -11.64
N ASP A 206 2.92 13.17 -10.93
CA ASP A 206 3.43 13.63 -9.63
C ASP A 206 2.36 13.40 -8.56
N THR A 207 2.77 12.90 -7.40
CA THR A 207 1.95 12.83 -6.20
C THR A 207 2.84 12.93 -4.96
N SER A 208 2.22 13.08 -3.79
CA SER A 208 2.95 13.24 -2.55
C SER A 208 2.31 12.61 -1.35
N LEU A 209 3.13 12.34 -0.33
CA LEU A 209 2.64 11.83 0.95
C LEU A 209 1.65 12.81 1.60
N LEU A 210 1.91 14.12 1.54
CA LEU A 210 1.00 15.13 2.10
C LEU A 210 -0.36 15.11 1.38
N GLU A 211 -0.38 15.15 0.05
CA GLU A 211 -1.63 15.12 -0.72
C GLU A 211 -2.37 13.80 -0.51
N ALA A 212 -1.66 12.67 -0.49
CA ALA A 212 -2.23 11.36 -0.22
C ALA A 212 -2.83 11.27 1.19
N GLY A 213 -2.20 11.87 2.20
CA GLY A 213 -2.75 11.99 3.55
C GLY A 213 -3.98 12.90 3.59
N PHE A 214 -3.90 14.08 2.95
CA PHE A 214 -4.98 15.06 2.92
C PHE A 214 -6.23 14.55 2.18
N GLN A 215 -6.05 13.74 1.13
CA GLN A 215 -7.16 13.08 0.41
C GLN A 215 -8.04 12.23 1.35
N GLN A 216 -7.49 11.67 2.43
CA GLN A 216 -8.26 10.88 3.40
C GLN A 216 -9.22 11.73 4.24
N MET A 217 -9.13 13.07 4.15
CA MET A 217 -9.85 14.01 5.00
C MET A 217 -11.14 14.55 4.38
N TYR A 218 -11.70 13.96 3.31
CA TYR A 218 -12.88 14.47 2.60
C TYR A 218 -14.01 14.94 3.55
N TRP A 219 -14.41 14.11 4.52
CA TRP A 219 -15.50 14.44 5.45
C TRP A 219 -15.10 15.47 6.51
N ALA A 220 -13.89 15.38 7.04
CA ALA A 220 -13.39 16.34 8.02
C ALA A 220 -13.24 17.74 7.39
N ALA A 221 -12.71 17.80 6.17
CA ALA A 221 -12.62 19.03 5.38
C ALA A 221 -14.00 19.57 5.04
N ALA A 222 -14.95 18.73 4.61
CA ALA A 222 -16.32 19.17 4.35
C ALA A 222 -16.99 19.78 5.60
N ASN A 223 -16.84 19.14 6.77
CA ASN A 223 -17.35 19.67 8.02
C ASN A 223 -16.70 21.02 8.37
N PHE A 224 -15.37 21.10 8.30
CA PHE A 224 -14.65 22.34 8.56
C PHE A 224 -15.04 23.46 7.59
N PHE A 225 -15.19 23.17 6.29
CA PHE A 225 -15.64 24.16 5.30
C PHE A 225 -17.07 24.64 5.55
N ALA A 226 -17.93 23.79 6.12
CA ALA A 226 -19.31 24.13 6.43
C ALA A 226 -19.46 24.92 7.75
N SER A 227 -18.70 24.58 8.80
CA SER A 227 -18.88 25.17 10.14
C SER A 227 -17.76 26.11 10.58
N GLY A 228 -16.56 26.01 9.99
CA GLY A 228 -15.35 26.68 10.48
C GLY A 228 -14.74 26.02 11.73
N GLU A 229 -15.30 24.92 12.21
CA GLU A 229 -14.87 24.24 13.43
C GLU A 229 -14.06 22.99 13.13
N ASN A 230 -12.98 22.78 13.89
CA ASN A 230 -12.18 21.57 13.77
C ASN A 230 -12.98 20.35 14.28
N PRO A 231 -13.07 19.26 13.51
CA PRO A 231 -13.69 18.03 14.00
C PRO A 231 -12.94 17.49 15.22
N PRO A 232 -13.64 17.03 16.27
CA PRO A 232 -13.00 16.39 17.40
C PRO A 232 -12.58 14.96 17.05
N LYS A 233 -11.82 14.36 17.96
CA LYS A 233 -11.54 12.92 17.95
C LYS A 233 -12.76 12.14 18.40
N PHE A 234 -13.05 11.02 17.73
CA PHE A 234 -14.23 10.20 17.99
C PHE A 234 -13.94 8.75 18.38
N GLY A 235 -12.67 8.38 18.60
CA GLY A 235 -12.28 6.99 18.77
C GLY A 235 -12.64 6.18 17.52
N SER A 236 -13.39 5.09 17.70
CA SER A 236 -13.92 4.28 16.60
C SER A 236 -15.27 4.77 16.05
N ALA A 237 -15.84 5.84 16.62
CA ALA A 237 -17.20 6.25 16.30
C ALA A 237 -17.30 7.06 15.00
N ASN A 238 -18.38 6.81 14.28
CA ASN A 238 -18.77 7.65 13.16
C ASN A 238 -19.21 9.04 13.67
N PRO A 239 -18.79 10.14 13.02
CA PRO A 239 -19.13 11.48 13.46
C PRO A 239 -20.63 11.80 13.32
N THR A 240 -21.32 11.27 12.32
CA THR A 240 -22.68 11.68 11.94
C THR A 240 -23.78 10.68 12.31
N SER A 241 -23.42 9.44 12.60
CA SER A 241 -24.37 8.34 12.84
C SER A 241 -24.10 7.62 14.16
N THR A 242 -25.14 7.45 14.99
CA THR A 242 -25.01 6.81 16.31
C THR A 242 -26.13 5.76 16.50
N PRO A 243 -25.84 4.49 16.86
CA PRO A 243 -24.52 3.90 17.10
C PRO A 243 -23.87 3.37 15.80
N TYR A 244 -22.64 3.81 15.54
CA TYR A 244 -21.76 3.23 14.52
C TYR A 244 -20.33 3.30 15.04
N GLN A 245 -19.88 2.25 15.74
CA GLN A 245 -18.60 2.22 16.43
C GLN A 245 -18.24 0.81 16.94
N ALA A 246 -17.05 0.68 17.54
CA ALA A 246 -16.66 -0.50 18.30
C ALA A 246 -17.26 -0.49 19.71
N PHE A 247 -17.70 -1.65 20.19
CA PHE A 247 -18.24 -1.90 21.51
C PHE A 247 -17.51 -3.07 22.18
N ARG A 248 -17.34 -2.99 23.51
CA ARG A 248 -16.78 -4.08 24.30
C ARG A 248 -17.81 -5.20 24.46
N THR A 249 -17.36 -6.44 24.34
CA THR A 249 -18.14 -7.66 24.63
C THR A 249 -17.52 -8.39 25.82
N GLN A 250 -18.02 -9.58 26.17
CA GLN A 250 -17.46 -10.36 27.27
C GLN A 250 -15.97 -10.70 27.08
N ASP A 251 -15.55 -11.01 25.85
CA ASP A 251 -14.23 -11.56 25.53
C ASP A 251 -13.43 -10.72 24.52
N GLY A 252 -14.01 -9.66 23.95
CA GLY A 252 -13.36 -8.91 22.87
C GLY A 252 -14.05 -7.61 22.51
N TRP A 253 -14.10 -7.33 21.21
CA TRP A 253 -14.67 -6.12 20.64
C TRP A 253 -15.47 -6.45 19.38
N ILE A 254 -16.61 -5.78 19.24
CA ILE A 254 -17.51 -5.90 18.09
C ILE A 254 -17.73 -4.53 17.46
N ASN A 255 -17.58 -4.42 16.15
CA ASN A 255 -18.01 -3.25 15.39
C ASN A 255 -19.48 -3.42 15.01
N ILE A 256 -20.30 -2.42 15.28
CA ILE A 256 -21.72 -2.42 14.94
C ILE A 256 -22.02 -1.23 14.03
N GLY A 257 -22.58 -1.51 12.85
CA GLY A 257 -22.98 -0.52 11.85
C GLY A 257 -24.48 -0.21 11.85
N ALA A 258 -25.01 0.38 12.93
CA ALA A 258 -26.41 0.78 13.04
C ALA A 258 -26.64 2.25 12.65
N ALA A 259 -26.12 2.65 11.48
CA ALA A 259 -26.16 4.04 11.01
C ALA A 259 -27.55 4.56 10.63
N ASN A 260 -28.52 3.68 10.39
CA ASN A 260 -29.89 4.06 10.03
C ASN A 260 -30.90 3.55 11.06
N GLN A 261 -32.11 4.09 11.02
CA GLN A 261 -33.15 3.81 12.01
C GLN A 261 -33.54 2.32 12.05
N ALA A 262 -33.72 1.68 10.90
CA ALA A 262 -34.08 0.27 10.82
C ALA A 262 -33.00 -0.64 11.44
N ASN A 263 -31.72 -0.33 11.21
CA ASN A 263 -30.62 -1.08 11.81
C ASN A 263 -30.51 -0.84 13.32
N TYR A 264 -30.79 0.37 13.79
CA TYR A 264 -30.86 0.67 15.22
C TYR A 264 -31.97 -0.13 15.91
N GLU A 265 -33.16 -0.19 15.33
CA GLU A 265 -34.28 -0.96 15.86
C GLU A 265 -33.99 -2.47 15.88
N ARG A 266 -33.40 -3.01 14.81
CA ARG A 266 -32.93 -4.42 14.77
C ARG A 266 -31.91 -4.72 15.86
N LEU A 267 -30.96 -3.81 16.09
CA LEU A 267 -29.99 -3.95 17.17
C LEU A 267 -30.70 -4.07 18.52
N LEU A 268 -31.62 -3.15 18.84
CA LEU A 268 -32.35 -3.18 20.12
C LEU A 268 -33.21 -4.45 20.27
N GLN A 269 -33.82 -4.93 19.19
CA GLN A 269 -34.59 -6.17 19.19
C GLN A 269 -33.70 -7.38 19.51
N VAL A 270 -32.52 -7.48 18.91
CA VAL A 270 -31.58 -8.59 19.18
C VAL A 270 -31.03 -8.51 20.60
N LEU A 271 -30.76 -7.31 21.11
CA LEU A 271 -30.27 -7.10 22.47
C LEU A 271 -31.36 -7.33 23.54
N ASP A 272 -32.64 -7.31 23.16
CA ASP A 272 -33.78 -7.28 24.07
C ASP A 272 -33.64 -6.15 25.11
N ALA A 273 -33.50 -4.92 24.60
CA ALA A 273 -33.22 -3.71 25.38
C ALA A 273 -34.42 -2.74 25.41
N PRO A 274 -35.55 -3.10 26.05
CA PRO A 274 -36.80 -2.33 26.02
C PRO A 274 -36.64 -0.93 26.66
N GLU A 275 -35.76 -0.76 27.63
CA GLU A 275 -35.50 0.51 28.28
C GLU A 275 -34.70 1.49 27.41
N ILE A 276 -33.91 0.99 26.46
CA ILE A 276 -33.26 1.81 25.45
C ILE A 276 -34.26 2.16 24.35
N ALA A 277 -35.06 1.17 23.93
CA ALA A 277 -36.07 1.34 22.88
C ALA A 277 -37.17 2.35 23.26
N GLY A 278 -37.58 2.36 24.54
CA GLY A 278 -38.61 3.26 25.05
C GLY A 278 -38.11 4.66 25.43
N ASP A 279 -36.80 4.94 25.40
CA ASP A 279 -36.26 6.25 25.80
C ASP A 279 -36.40 7.26 24.65
N PRO A 280 -37.18 8.36 24.82
CA PRO A 280 -37.41 9.34 23.76
C PRO A 280 -36.12 10.03 23.30
N ARG A 281 -35.06 10.05 24.12
CA ARG A 281 -33.76 10.63 23.76
C ARG A 281 -33.07 9.82 22.66
N PHE A 282 -33.39 8.53 22.51
CA PHE A 282 -32.75 7.65 21.53
C PHE A 282 -33.63 7.32 20.31
N ALA A 283 -34.85 7.89 20.25
CA ALA A 283 -35.81 7.65 19.17
C ALA A 283 -35.31 8.09 17.78
N THR A 284 -34.49 9.14 17.69
CA THR A 284 -33.96 9.67 16.42
C THR A 284 -32.43 9.71 16.42
N ASN A 285 -31.79 9.66 15.24
CA ASN A 285 -30.32 9.75 15.14
C ASN A 285 -29.77 11.04 15.77
N ALA A 286 -30.47 12.17 15.62
CA ALA A 286 -30.08 13.43 16.24
C ALA A 286 -30.08 13.32 17.77
N GLY A 287 -31.15 12.75 18.34
CA GLY A 287 -31.24 12.48 19.78
C GLY A 287 -30.13 11.54 20.26
N ARG A 288 -29.88 10.44 19.53
CA ARG A 288 -28.79 9.50 19.83
C ARG A 288 -27.41 10.14 19.78
N THR A 289 -27.17 11.03 18.82
CA THR A 289 -25.90 11.71 18.67
C THR A 289 -25.69 12.76 19.77
N ALA A 290 -26.73 13.51 20.14
CA ALA A 290 -26.68 14.44 21.27
C ALA A 290 -26.46 13.74 22.62
N ASN A 291 -26.91 12.49 22.76
CA ASN A 291 -26.79 11.68 23.98
C ASN A 291 -25.86 10.47 23.79
N ARG A 292 -24.83 10.60 22.94
CA ARG A 292 -23.99 9.47 22.50
C ARG A 292 -23.36 8.71 23.66
N GLY A 293 -22.74 9.41 24.60
CA GLY A 293 -22.02 8.78 25.72
C GLY A 293 -22.91 7.82 26.50
N GLU A 294 -24.11 8.27 26.86
CA GLU A 294 -25.07 7.46 27.62
C GLU A 294 -25.64 6.30 26.80
N LEU A 295 -25.96 6.51 25.52
CA LEU A 295 -26.41 5.41 24.66
C LEU A 295 -25.34 4.33 24.53
N VAL A 296 -24.09 4.73 24.30
CA VAL A 296 -22.95 3.82 24.14
C VAL A 296 -22.71 3.02 25.41
N GLU A 297 -22.75 3.67 26.57
CA GLU A 297 -22.61 3.00 27.87
C GLU A 297 -23.68 1.92 28.06
N ARG A 298 -24.95 2.25 27.81
CA ARG A 298 -26.07 1.31 27.93
C ARG A 298 -25.96 0.15 26.95
N LEU A 299 -25.67 0.42 25.67
CA LEU A 299 -25.47 -0.63 24.67
C LEU A 299 -24.29 -1.54 25.02
N THR A 300 -23.20 -0.97 25.54
CA THR A 300 -22.04 -1.74 26.00
C THR A 300 -22.42 -2.69 27.15
N ALA A 301 -23.22 -2.23 28.11
CA ALA A 301 -23.70 -3.07 29.21
C ALA A 301 -24.52 -4.28 28.73
N TYR A 302 -25.24 -4.16 27.63
CA TYR A 302 -25.89 -5.29 26.96
C TYR A 302 -24.90 -6.22 26.26
N LEU A 303 -24.00 -5.64 25.47
CA LEU A 303 -23.03 -6.39 24.67
C LEU A 303 -22.00 -7.14 25.51
N MET A 304 -21.75 -6.70 26.75
CA MET A 304 -20.90 -7.43 27.70
C MET A 304 -21.52 -8.73 28.25
N ARG A 305 -22.81 -9.00 27.99
CA ARG A 305 -23.52 -10.21 28.50
C ARG A 305 -23.20 -11.48 27.72
N ASP A 306 -22.59 -11.37 26.55
CA ASP A 306 -22.25 -12.52 25.71
C ASP A 306 -20.92 -12.29 24.98
N THR A 307 -20.38 -13.36 24.42
CA THR A 307 -19.16 -13.40 23.62
C THR A 307 -19.31 -12.65 22.30
N THR A 308 -18.18 -12.18 21.77
CA THR A 308 -18.12 -11.50 20.46
C THR A 308 -18.74 -12.35 19.36
N GLN A 309 -18.39 -13.63 19.31
CA GLN A 309 -18.87 -14.55 18.29
C GLN A 309 -20.39 -14.71 18.32
N ARG A 310 -20.99 -14.94 19.50
CA ARG A 310 -22.44 -15.13 19.61
C ARG A 310 -23.22 -13.87 19.25
N TRP A 311 -22.68 -12.69 19.56
CA TRP A 311 -23.29 -11.44 19.10
C TRP A 311 -23.20 -11.27 17.60
N VAL A 312 -22.04 -11.54 17.00
CA VAL A 312 -21.87 -11.50 15.54
C VAL A 312 -22.89 -12.42 14.87
N GLU A 313 -23.00 -13.68 15.30
CA GLU A 313 -23.95 -14.64 14.73
C GLU A 313 -25.42 -14.16 14.85
N ARG A 314 -25.83 -13.66 16.01
CA ARG A 314 -27.21 -13.19 16.24
C ARG A 314 -27.55 -11.93 15.44
N LEU A 315 -26.62 -10.99 15.36
CA LEU A 315 -26.81 -9.71 14.67
C LEU A 315 -26.73 -9.90 13.14
N ASP A 316 -25.82 -10.75 12.67
CA ASP A 316 -25.70 -11.08 11.24
C ASP A 316 -26.93 -11.86 10.75
N ALA A 317 -27.50 -12.76 11.58
CA ALA A 317 -28.74 -13.49 11.25
C ALA A 317 -29.95 -12.59 10.97
N VAL A 318 -29.95 -11.34 11.47
CA VAL A 318 -31.00 -10.34 11.19
C VAL A 318 -30.57 -9.31 10.13
N GLY A 319 -29.44 -9.53 9.48
CA GLY A 319 -28.88 -8.67 8.43
C GLY A 319 -28.28 -7.36 8.93
N LEU A 320 -27.91 -7.27 10.22
CA LEU A 320 -27.23 -6.09 10.75
C LEU A 320 -25.73 -6.12 10.36
N PRO A 321 -25.17 -5.06 9.75
CA PRO A 321 -23.73 -4.98 9.50
C PRO A 321 -22.93 -5.02 10.81
N VAL A 322 -22.21 -6.11 11.02
CA VAL A 322 -21.49 -6.40 12.26
C VAL A 322 -20.21 -7.18 11.97
N GLY A 323 -19.20 -7.05 12.82
CA GLY A 323 -18.02 -7.90 12.74
C GLY A 323 -17.07 -7.72 13.93
N PRO A 324 -16.24 -8.72 14.24
CA PRO A 324 -15.25 -8.61 15.29
C PRO A 324 -14.13 -7.61 14.94
N VAL A 325 -13.51 -7.01 15.95
CA VAL A 325 -12.21 -6.31 15.78
C VAL A 325 -11.09 -7.34 15.91
N LEU A 326 -10.54 -7.77 14.77
CA LEU A 326 -9.58 -8.88 14.73
C LEU A 326 -8.13 -8.41 14.94
N PRO A 327 -7.30 -9.18 15.66
CA PRO A 327 -5.85 -9.08 15.56
C PRO A 327 -5.36 -9.59 14.19
N ILE A 328 -4.16 -9.18 13.79
CA ILE A 328 -3.60 -9.56 12.48
C ILE A 328 -3.48 -11.09 12.29
N SER A 329 -3.20 -11.84 13.37
CA SER A 329 -3.11 -13.31 13.36
C SER A 329 -4.40 -13.99 12.90
N GLU A 330 -5.55 -13.40 13.21
CA GLU A 330 -6.86 -13.89 12.81
C GLU A 330 -7.29 -13.30 11.46
N ALA A 331 -6.97 -12.03 11.20
CA ALA A 331 -7.31 -11.37 9.94
C ALA A 331 -6.70 -12.09 8.73
N VAL A 332 -5.42 -12.48 8.79
CA VAL A 332 -4.75 -13.16 7.67
C VAL A 332 -5.32 -14.54 7.35
N THR A 333 -6.08 -15.15 8.27
CA THR A 333 -6.76 -16.43 8.07
C THR A 333 -8.28 -16.29 7.98
N HIS A 334 -8.82 -15.06 8.01
CA HIS A 334 -10.26 -14.83 7.95
C HIS A 334 -10.86 -15.42 6.66
N PRO A 335 -12.00 -16.15 6.72
CA PRO A 335 -12.54 -16.86 5.56
C PRO A 335 -12.74 -15.97 4.32
N GLN A 336 -13.21 -14.73 4.51
CA GLN A 336 -13.36 -13.79 3.41
C GLN A 336 -12.01 -13.32 2.83
N ILE A 337 -10.98 -13.10 3.66
CA ILE A 337 -9.65 -12.67 3.20
C ILE A 337 -9.00 -13.80 2.38
N VAL A 338 -9.12 -15.03 2.85
CA VAL A 338 -8.65 -16.24 2.16
C VAL A 338 -9.42 -16.46 0.85
N ALA A 339 -10.76 -16.43 0.88
CA ALA A 339 -11.60 -16.57 -0.31
C ALA A 339 -11.35 -15.45 -1.34
N ARG A 340 -10.93 -14.27 -0.85
CA ARG A 340 -10.53 -13.15 -1.70
C ARG A 340 -9.06 -13.18 -2.11
N GLU A 341 -8.32 -14.24 -1.77
CA GLU A 341 -6.91 -14.45 -2.15
C GLU A 341 -6.02 -13.25 -1.82
N MET A 342 -6.30 -12.62 -0.67
CA MET A 342 -5.57 -11.46 -0.17
C MET A 342 -4.28 -11.85 0.57
N VAL A 343 -4.08 -13.14 0.83
CA VAL A 343 -2.78 -13.70 1.21
C VAL A 343 -2.24 -14.45 0.00
N VAL A 344 -1.15 -13.94 -0.56
CA VAL A 344 -0.44 -14.55 -1.68
C VAL A 344 0.73 -15.34 -1.12
N GLU A 345 0.88 -16.58 -1.57
CA GLU A 345 2.01 -17.43 -1.24
C GLU A 345 2.97 -17.49 -2.44
N THR A 346 4.27 -17.31 -2.18
CA THR A 346 5.33 -17.42 -3.19
C THR A 346 6.46 -18.29 -2.69
N GLN A 347 7.19 -18.95 -3.59
CA GLN A 347 8.34 -19.77 -3.23
C GLN A 347 9.63 -18.93 -3.32
N HIS A 348 10.17 -18.51 -2.18
CA HIS A 348 11.44 -17.80 -2.10
C HIS A 348 12.62 -18.80 -2.11
N PRO A 349 13.73 -18.52 -2.85
CA PRO A 349 14.84 -19.47 -2.98
C PRO A 349 15.51 -19.85 -1.65
N LEU A 350 15.48 -18.96 -0.65
CA LEU A 350 16.12 -19.19 0.66
C LEU A 350 15.14 -19.58 1.77
N ASP A 351 13.88 -19.16 1.68
CA ASP A 351 12.90 -19.28 2.79
C ASP A 351 11.80 -20.31 2.51
N GLY A 352 11.76 -20.82 1.27
CA GLY A 352 10.66 -21.64 0.81
C GLY A 352 9.34 -20.84 0.73
N PRO A 353 8.22 -21.36 1.24
CA PRO A 353 6.94 -20.66 1.19
C PRO A 353 6.96 -19.34 1.99
N THR A 354 6.79 -18.22 1.30
CA THR A 354 6.66 -16.87 1.87
C THR A 354 5.26 -16.32 1.59
N ARG A 355 4.81 -15.38 2.43
CA ARG A 355 3.48 -14.77 2.33
C ARG A 355 3.55 -13.27 2.09
N SER A 356 2.59 -12.75 1.33
CA SER A 356 2.42 -11.32 1.09
C SER A 356 0.95 -10.92 0.96
N ILE A 357 0.65 -9.62 1.07
CA ILE A 357 -0.70 -9.07 0.86
C ILE A 357 -0.98 -8.95 -0.64
N GLY A 358 -2.02 -9.62 -1.14
CA GLY A 358 -2.40 -9.63 -2.56
C GLY A 358 -3.01 -8.32 -3.07
N LEU A 359 -3.15 -8.23 -4.41
CA LEU A 359 -3.79 -7.10 -5.09
C LEU A 359 -5.31 -7.04 -4.78
N PRO A 360 -5.83 -5.94 -4.21
CA PRO A 360 -7.26 -5.80 -3.89
C PRO A 360 -8.13 -5.41 -5.10
N ILE A 361 -7.65 -5.63 -6.33
CA ILE A 361 -8.35 -5.35 -7.59
C ILE A 361 -8.51 -6.67 -8.35
N ARG A 362 -9.73 -6.97 -8.81
CA ARG A 362 -10.01 -8.16 -9.61
C ARG A 362 -10.49 -7.75 -11.00
N PHE A 363 -9.80 -8.24 -12.01
CA PHE A 363 -10.20 -8.12 -13.40
C PHE A 363 -10.84 -9.44 -13.84
N SER A 364 -12.01 -9.37 -14.46
CA SER A 364 -12.77 -10.55 -14.89
C SER A 364 -12.12 -11.30 -16.06
N GLU A 365 -11.37 -10.60 -16.91
CA GLU A 365 -10.78 -11.14 -18.14
C GLU A 365 -9.25 -11.24 -18.10
N THR A 366 -8.61 -10.39 -17.29
CA THR A 366 -7.15 -10.29 -17.18
C THR A 366 -6.70 -10.54 -15.73
N PRO A 367 -6.81 -11.79 -15.23
CA PRO A 367 -6.54 -12.09 -13.83
C PRO A 367 -5.13 -11.62 -13.43
N LYS A 368 -4.98 -11.32 -12.13
CA LYS A 368 -3.73 -10.85 -11.54
C LYS A 368 -2.55 -11.77 -11.90
N CYS A 369 -1.37 -11.19 -12.03
CA CYS A 369 -0.15 -11.96 -12.18
C CYS A 369 0.12 -12.74 -10.89
N THR A 370 0.18 -14.07 -10.98
CA THR A 370 0.76 -14.92 -9.95
C THR A 370 2.26 -15.01 -10.24
N GLY A 371 3.04 -14.09 -9.69
CA GLY A 371 4.47 -14.02 -9.96
C GLY A 371 5.35 -14.57 -8.85
N GLY A 372 6.66 -14.41 -9.05
CA GLY A 372 7.71 -14.92 -8.19
C GLY A 372 7.88 -14.13 -6.89
N PRO A 373 8.75 -14.62 -5.99
CA PRO A 373 9.07 -13.96 -4.74
C PRO A 373 9.75 -12.60 -4.96
N ALA A 374 9.98 -11.84 -3.89
CA ALA A 374 10.81 -10.65 -4.00
C ALA A 374 12.25 -11.02 -4.41
N PRO A 375 12.92 -10.20 -5.25
CA PRO A 375 14.24 -10.52 -5.74
C PRO A 375 15.31 -10.32 -4.66
N ARG A 376 16.29 -11.20 -4.63
CA ARG A 376 17.55 -10.95 -3.91
C ARG A 376 18.30 -9.78 -4.56
N LEU A 377 19.18 -9.15 -3.79
CA LEU A 377 19.95 -8.01 -4.29
C LEU A 377 20.78 -8.44 -5.51
N GLY A 378 20.59 -7.75 -6.64
CA GLY A 378 21.32 -8.02 -7.88
C GLY A 378 21.03 -9.39 -8.53
N GLU A 379 19.96 -10.08 -8.11
CA GLU A 379 19.63 -11.43 -8.60
C GLU A 379 19.48 -11.51 -10.11
N HIS A 380 18.92 -10.47 -10.72
CA HIS A 380 18.60 -10.45 -12.14
C HIS A 380 19.53 -9.54 -12.94
N THR A 381 20.62 -9.04 -12.36
CA THR A 381 21.50 -8.04 -13.01
C THR A 381 22.04 -8.56 -14.35
N SER A 382 22.64 -9.76 -14.37
CA SER A 382 23.21 -10.31 -15.61
C SER A 382 22.15 -10.57 -16.69
N GLU A 383 21.01 -11.14 -16.30
CA GLU A 383 19.86 -11.41 -17.19
C GLU A 383 19.34 -10.13 -17.82
N VAL A 384 19.01 -9.13 -16.98
CA VAL A 384 18.45 -7.86 -17.43
C VAL A 384 19.45 -7.11 -18.32
N LEU A 385 20.74 -7.06 -17.95
CA LEU A 385 21.73 -6.38 -18.79
C LEU A 385 21.86 -7.05 -20.17
N ALA A 386 21.78 -8.38 -20.25
CA ALA A 386 21.78 -9.09 -21.52
C ALA A 386 20.54 -8.74 -22.39
N GLU A 387 19.34 -8.59 -21.80
CA GLU A 387 18.13 -8.15 -22.51
C GLU A 387 18.27 -6.76 -23.14
N TYR A 388 19.04 -5.89 -22.52
CA TYR A 388 19.38 -4.56 -23.04
C TYR A 388 20.62 -4.59 -23.96
N GLY A 389 21.11 -5.76 -24.33
CA GLY A 389 22.19 -5.94 -25.30
C GLY A 389 23.57 -5.52 -24.78
N PHE A 390 23.82 -5.70 -23.48
CA PHE A 390 25.18 -5.69 -22.93
C PHE A 390 25.74 -7.12 -23.01
N ASP A 391 26.90 -7.30 -23.65
CA ASP A 391 27.55 -8.61 -23.72
C ASP A 391 28.17 -9.02 -22.38
N ALA A 392 28.42 -10.32 -22.21
CA ALA A 392 28.92 -10.87 -20.97
C ALA A 392 30.32 -10.35 -20.56
N GLU A 393 31.14 -9.93 -21.52
CA GLU A 393 32.47 -9.38 -21.24
C GLU A 393 32.34 -7.98 -20.64
N TYR A 394 31.53 -7.13 -21.25
CA TYR A 394 31.22 -5.80 -20.75
C TYR A 394 30.53 -5.84 -19.37
N VAL A 395 29.62 -6.79 -19.14
CA VAL A 395 29.00 -6.99 -17.81
C VAL A 395 30.06 -7.34 -16.76
N ARG A 396 31.03 -8.22 -17.08
CA ARG A 396 32.14 -8.53 -16.16
C ARG A 396 33.01 -7.31 -15.87
N ASP A 397 33.28 -6.47 -16.87
CA ASP A 397 34.03 -5.23 -16.68
C ASP A 397 33.30 -4.25 -15.76
N LEU A 398 31.98 -4.10 -15.95
CA LEU A 398 31.14 -3.27 -15.06
C LEU A 398 31.15 -3.79 -13.62
N ILE A 399 31.13 -5.11 -13.41
CA ILE A 399 31.23 -5.72 -12.09
C ILE A 399 32.61 -5.41 -11.47
N ALA A 400 33.69 -5.63 -12.23
CA ALA A 400 35.06 -5.39 -11.78
C ALA A 400 35.29 -3.91 -11.39
N GLN A 401 34.61 -2.98 -12.06
CA GLN A 401 34.66 -1.55 -11.78
C GLN A 401 33.74 -1.11 -10.62
N GLY A 402 32.94 -2.02 -10.06
CA GLY A 402 31.94 -1.70 -9.04
C GLY A 402 30.79 -0.82 -9.56
N ALA A 403 30.53 -0.86 -10.88
CA ALA A 403 29.44 -0.15 -11.52
C ALA A 403 28.10 -0.90 -11.37
N VAL A 404 28.14 -2.23 -11.31
CA VAL A 404 26.99 -3.11 -11.11
C VAL A 404 27.33 -4.23 -10.14
N HIS A 405 26.31 -4.79 -9.47
CA HIS A 405 26.44 -6.03 -8.70
C HIS A 405 25.49 -7.08 -9.27
N ALA A 406 26.03 -8.25 -9.60
CA ALA A 406 25.28 -9.41 -10.01
C ALA A 406 25.47 -10.51 -8.97
N LEU A 407 24.38 -11.17 -8.60
CA LEU A 407 24.43 -12.34 -7.75
C LEU A 407 25.03 -13.51 -8.54
N GLU A 408 26.05 -14.18 -7.99
CA GLU A 408 26.69 -15.31 -8.66
C GLU A 408 25.71 -16.51 -8.77
N GLU A 409 25.68 -17.15 -9.95
CA GLU A 409 24.92 -18.38 -10.15
C GLU A 409 25.46 -19.47 -9.20
N GLY A 410 24.61 -19.95 -8.28
CA GLY A 410 24.97 -21.02 -7.35
C GLY A 410 25.47 -20.59 -5.97
N ALA A 411 25.44 -19.29 -5.64
CA ALA A 411 25.67 -18.82 -4.26
C ALA A 411 24.53 -19.26 -3.34
N THR A 412 24.58 -20.50 -2.86
CA THR A 412 23.85 -20.93 -1.67
C THR A 412 24.45 -20.21 -0.47
N VAL A 413 23.62 -19.43 0.22
CA VAL A 413 24.00 -18.81 1.49
C VAL A 413 24.34 -19.94 2.47
N THR A 414 25.62 -20.07 2.83
CA THR A 414 26.02 -20.89 3.97
C THR A 414 25.38 -20.31 5.23
N ALA A 415 24.67 -21.17 5.95
CA ALA A 415 23.89 -20.87 7.16
C ALA A 415 24.69 -20.18 8.26
#